data_AF-A0A6I6E0M9-F1
#
_entry.id   AF-A0A6I6E0M9-F1
#
_cell.length_a   1.000
_cell.length_b   1.000
_cell.length_c   1.000
_cell.angle_alpha   90.00
_cell.angle_beta   90.00
_cell.angle_gamma   90.00
#
_symmetry.space_group_name_H-M   'P 1'
#
loop_
_entity.id
_entity.type
_entity.pdbx_description
1 polymer ?
#
loop_
_entity_poly.entity_id
_entity_poly.type
_entity_poly.pdbx_seq_one_letter_code
_entity_poly.pdbx_strand_id
1 'polypeptide(L)'
;MRLWLGALALFVSFDLSAAIPATPVMTVYKFNGPLDVPYYDADRFARVGTAAEPAGTLAQGTSLIPCLMIRDGEPLTDRDGTPYVGFEVVVDPRSATPDSTEIFKRALAERKGLQVPNHHCPASVRNVIHVRELYALEKAPFFDPPRSGGRSDSAGGVSELDRIVRAFHDSNECASVNARLTRRRQALERAWETFIARRSDLGSPTMLERAKHLDYAMRTALYEGHLGRGCSAYGACERSIVVLSIRNRALQCQVRQGCRFPGDIQGVASTPSQYNIWDEYLTQISGLTACYLRPDLAEHDNYAKLQAMYAQTVPDAEQILYGGDSGLRAVFPGNSLIELTNTRHYYHAPAMGQCFPNHDRVEYMTGAVARKDGDFALIANTRIEVGIKSGWGYTFKEFLVTQEPDRDVVRVQDSYPGFLVDARKVSLKRPDDCLPYGIPGGCPSLGTGRYRKVPNWLGSGEPVELHCRIADRGETCQGAGTMRAVSVGGTCDKEMRPVARVP
;
A
#
# COMPACT_ATOMS: atom_id res chain seq x y z
N MET A 1 -46.19 43.31 -53.30
CA MET A 1 -45.73 41.90 -53.35
C MET A 1 -44.22 41.91 -53.11
N ARG A 2 -43.77 41.46 -51.93
CA ARG A 2 -43.00 40.19 -51.72
C ARG A 2 -41.55 40.31 -52.23
N LEU A 3 -40.48 40.07 -51.48
CA LEU A 3 -40.27 39.38 -50.22
C LEU A 3 -38.99 39.87 -49.52
N TRP A 4 -39.03 39.82 -48.20
CA TRP A 4 -37.91 39.80 -47.26
C TRP A 4 -36.80 38.81 -47.62
N LEU A 5 -35.56 39.12 -47.24
CA LEU A 5 -34.57 38.12 -46.79
C LEU A 5 -33.48 38.81 -45.97
N GLY A 6 -33.68 38.80 -44.65
CA GLY A 6 -32.63 39.01 -43.67
C GLY A 6 -31.82 37.73 -43.49
N ALA A 7 -30.51 37.83 -43.53
CA ALA A 7 -29.61 36.76 -43.14
C ALA A 7 -29.35 36.87 -41.62
N LEU A 8 -30.04 36.02 -40.87
CA LEU A 8 -29.80 35.78 -39.45
C LEU A 8 -28.47 35.03 -39.32
N ALA A 9 -27.43 35.69 -38.82
CA ALA A 9 -26.21 35.02 -38.38
C ALA A 9 -26.52 34.24 -37.09
N LEU A 10 -26.84 32.96 -37.25
CA LEU A 10 -26.88 31.99 -36.15
C LEU A 10 -25.43 31.78 -35.65
N PHE A 11 -25.04 32.52 -34.63
CA PHE A 11 -23.94 32.12 -33.75
C PHE A 11 -24.37 30.82 -33.06
N VAL A 12 -23.94 29.69 -33.62
CA VAL A 12 -23.86 28.44 -32.86
C VAL A 12 -22.71 28.63 -31.88
N SER A 13 -23.01 29.21 -30.73
CA SER A 13 -22.18 29.09 -29.54
C SER A 13 -22.22 27.61 -29.18
N PHE A 14 -21.22 26.85 -29.62
CA PHE A 14 -20.89 25.63 -28.91
C PHE A 14 -20.47 26.07 -27.51
N ASP A 15 -21.38 25.91 -26.54
CA ASP A 15 -20.98 25.84 -25.14
C ASP A 15 -20.02 24.66 -25.06
N LEU A 16 -18.73 24.96 -25.18
CA LEU A 16 -17.66 24.11 -24.69
C LEU A 16 -17.87 24.04 -23.18
N SER A 17 -18.83 23.22 -22.73
CA SER A 17 -18.95 22.80 -21.35
C SER A 17 -17.56 22.38 -20.91
N ALA A 18 -17.02 23.08 -19.92
CA ALA A 18 -15.67 22.84 -19.44
C ALA A 18 -15.60 21.41 -18.93
N ALA A 19 -14.98 20.54 -19.73
CA ALA A 19 -14.90 19.13 -19.45
C ALA A 19 -13.72 18.90 -18.49
N ILE A 20 -14.02 18.49 -17.25
CA ILE A 20 -13.04 18.14 -16.23
C ILE A 20 -12.91 16.61 -16.13
N PRO A 21 -11.77 16.06 -15.69
CA PRO A 21 -11.62 14.62 -15.47
C PRO A 21 -12.64 14.14 -14.45
N ALA A 22 -13.35 13.06 -14.76
CA ALA A 22 -14.33 12.49 -13.86
C ALA A 22 -13.66 11.92 -12.58
N THR A 23 -14.35 11.95 -11.44
CA THR A 23 -13.83 11.38 -10.18
C THR A 23 -13.37 9.93 -10.37
N PRO A 24 -12.17 9.55 -9.88
CA PRO A 24 -11.68 8.19 -10.02
C PRO A 24 -12.46 7.21 -9.13
N VAL A 25 -12.28 5.92 -9.36
CA VAL A 25 -12.61 4.92 -8.33
C VAL A 25 -11.69 5.18 -7.14
N MET A 26 -12.28 5.31 -5.96
CA MET A 26 -11.58 5.49 -4.70
C MET A 26 -11.92 4.34 -3.75
N THR A 27 -11.06 4.13 -2.77
CA THR A 27 -11.18 3.06 -1.78
C THR A 27 -11.29 3.64 -0.39
N VAL A 28 -12.24 3.13 0.39
CA VAL A 28 -12.34 3.39 1.83
C VAL A 28 -11.11 2.80 2.50
N TYR A 29 -10.19 3.65 2.96
CA TYR A 29 -8.91 3.20 3.47
C TYR A 29 -8.37 4.12 4.57
N LYS A 30 -7.92 3.50 5.66
CA LYS A 30 -7.13 4.12 6.70
C LYS A 30 -6.17 3.08 7.26
N PHE A 31 -4.86 3.34 7.16
CA PHE A 31 -3.86 2.42 7.67
C PHE A 31 -4.09 2.11 9.15
N ASN A 32 -4.21 0.83 9.48
CA ASN A 32 -4.52 0.34 10.83
C ASN A 32 -5.79 1.00 11.45
N GLY A 33 -6.74 1.39 10.60
CA GLY A 33 -8.03 1.95 11.00
C GLY A 33 -9.05 0.88 11.40
N PRO A 34 -10.22 1.29 11.91
CA PRO A 34 -11.32 0.35 12.17
C PRO A 34 -11.81 -0.28 10.87
N LEU A 35 -12.25 -1.55 10.94
CA LEU A 35 -12.83 -2.25 9.80
C LEU A 35 -14.02 -1.51 9.22
N ASP A 36 -14.87 -0.93 10.08
CA ASP A 36 -16.12 -0.28 9.68
C ASP A 36 -15.99 1.24 9.78
N VAL A 37 -16.28 1.94 8.68
CA VAL A 37 -16.24 3.40 8.56
C VAL A 37 -17.67 3.92 8.38
N PRO A 38 -18.15 4.83 9.23
CA PRO A 38 -19.53 5.32 9.18
C PRO A 38 -19.77 6.21 7.95
N TYR A 39 -20.99 6.12 7.42
CA TYR A 39 -21.56 7.11 6.50
C TYR A 39 -22.90 7.62 7.05
N TYR A 40 -23.36 8.74 6.52
CA TYR A 40 -24.51 9.48 7.03
C TYR A 40 -25.54 9.72 5.94
N ASP A 41 -26.81 9.82 6.32
CA ASP A 41 -27.83 10.39 5.44
C ASP A 41 -27.51 11.87 5.20
N ALA A 42 -27.53 12.30 3.94
CA ALA A 42 -27.09 13.63 3.51
C ALA A 42 -27.92 14.75 4.16
N ASP A 43 -29.24 14.57 4.25
CA ASP A 43 -30.13 15.61 4.75
C ASP A 43 -30.03 15.72 6.27
N ARG A 44 -29.87 14.59 6.98
CA ARG A 44 -29.58 14.59 8.41
C ARG A 44 -28.21 15.19 8.70
N PHE A 45 -27.19 14.82 7.94
CA PHE A 45 -25.83 15.38 8.06
C PHE A 45 -25.84 16.89 7.83
N ALA A 46 -26.56 17.40 6.84
CA ALA A 46 -26.64 18.83 6.56
C ALA A 46 -27.17 19.65 7.76
N ARG A 47 -28.03 19.06 8.61
CA ARG A 47 -28.62 19.74 9.77
C ARG A 47 -27.74 19.71 11.02
N VAL A 48 -27.07 18.60 11.30
CA VAL A 48 -26.39 18.37 12.59
C VAL A 48 -24.94 17.84 12.46
N GLY A 49 -24.42 17.74 11.24
CA GLY A 49 -23.08 17.20 10.96
C GLY A 49 -22.91 15.76 11.44
N THR A 50 -21.72 15.46 11.98
CA THR A 50 -21.38 14.13 12.52
C THR A 50 -22.09 13.79 13.84
N ALA A 51 -22.86 14.72 14.41
CA ALA A 51 -23.75 14.41 15.52
C ALA A 51 -25.00 13.63 15.07
N ALA A 52 -25.24 13.53 13.75
CA ALA A 52 -26.23 12.62 13.20
C ALA A 52 -25.86 11.17 13.54
N GLU A 53 -26.87 10.35 13.86
CA GLU A 53 -26.68 8.91 13.88
C GLU A 53 -26.22 8.43 12.49
N PRO A 54 -25.17 7.59 12.41
CA PRO A 54 -24.74 6.98 11.15
C PRO A 54 -25.90 6.23 10.48
N ALA A 55 -26.04 6.40 9.17
CA ALA A 55 -27.00 5.65 8.37
C ALA A 55 -26.52 4.22 8.08
N GLY A 56 -25.22 3.97 8.22
CA GLY A 56 -24.60 2.65 8.10
C GLY A 56 -23.07 2.74 8.08
N THR A 57 -22.41 1.68 7.64
CA THR A 57 -20.94 1.63 7.53
C THR A 57 -20.47 0.99 6.22
N LEU A 58 -19.35 1.48 5.70
CA LEU A 58 -18.56 0.81 4.66
C LEU A 58 -17.37 0.10 5.31
N ALA A 59 -16.90 -1.00 4.71
CA ALA A 59 -15.72 -1.69 5.19
C ALA A 59 -14.42 -1.06 4.64
N GLN A 60 -13.32 -1.18 5.37
CA GLN A 60 -11.97 -0.98 4.82
C GLN A 60 -11.81 -1.82 3.55
N GLY A 61 -11.42 -1.18 2.46
CA GLY A 61 -11.31 -1.77 1.13
C GLY A 61 -12.55 -1.66 0.24
N THR A 62 -13.67 -1.11 0.73
CA THR A 62 -14.82 -0.79 -0.14
C THR A 62 -14.35 0.17 -1.24
N SER A 63 -14.50 -0.24 -2.49
CA SER A 63 -14.22 0.59 -3.66
C SER A 63 -15.49 1.25 -4.13
N LEU A 64 -15.44 2.55 -4.41
CA LEU A 64 -16.58 3.40 -4.73
C LEU A 64 -16.21 4.54 -5.69
N ILE A 65 -17.20 5.13 -6.33
CA ILE A 65 -17.04 6.34 -7.14
C ILE A 65 -17.71 7.51 -6.38
N PRO A 66 -16.94 8.52 -5.95
CA PRO A 66 -17.50 9.63 -5.18
C PRO A 66 -18.11 10.71 -6.07
N CYS A 67 -19.04 11.47 -5.51
CA CYS A 67 -19.67 12.65 -6.10
C CYS A 67 -19.91 13.71 -5.01
N LEU A 68 -20.06 14.98 -5.40
CA LEU A 68 -20.38 16.09 -4.52
C LEU A 68 -21.88 16.19 -4.32
N MET A 69 -22.32 16.07 -3.08
CA MET A 69 -23.72 16.27 -2.72
C MET A 69 -24.02 17.77 -2.66
N ILE A 70 -24.90 18.26 -3.54
CA ILE A 70 -25.28 19.67 -3.61
C ILE A 70 -26.58 19.90 -2.83
N ARG A 71 -26.59 20.89 -1.95
CA ARG A 71 -27.75 21.38 -1.19
C ARG A 71 -27.74 22.90 -1.21
N ASP A 72 -28.87 23.50 -1.53
CA ASP A 72 -29.02 24.97 -1.63
C ASP A 72 -27.96 25.62 -2.55
N GLY A 73 -27.57 24.92 -3.62
CA GLY A 73 -26.58 25.38 -4.58
C GLY A 73 -25.12 25.21 -4.15
N GLU A 74 -24.84 24.61 -2.98
CA GLU A 74 -23.48 24.44 -2.46
C GLU A 74 -23.18 22.97 -2.08
N PRO A 75 -21.91 22.52 -2.16
CA PRO A 75 -21.53 21.18 -1.71
C PRO A 75 -21.57 21.04 -0.19
N LEU A 76 -21.97 19.86 0.29
CA LEU A 76 -21.88 19.52 1.72
C LEU A 76 -20.43 19.43 2.18
N THR A 77 -20.03 20.35 3.06
CA THR A 77 -18.69 20.42 3.65
C THR A 77 -18.75 20.56 5.16
N ASP A 78 -17.68 20.18 5.86
CA ASP A 78 -17.47 20.62 7.23
C ASP A 78 -17.09 22.11 7.30
N ARG A 79 -16.97 22.64 8.52
CA ARG A 79 -16.57 24.04 8.76
C ARG A 79 -15.22 24.41 8.14
N ASP A 80 -14.32 23.44 8.00
CA ASP A 80 -12.97 23.60 7.45
C ASP A 80 -12.94 23.40 5.92
N GLY A 81 -14.10 23.29 5.27
CA GLY A 81 -14.27 23.10 3.83
C GLY A 81 -13.98 21.68 3.33
N THR A 82 -13.88 20.70 4.22
CA THR A 82 -13.67 19.30 3.83
C THR A 82 -14.99 18.70 3.34
N PRO A 83 -15.06 18.17 2.10
CA PRO A 83 -16.31 17.65 1.58
C PRO A 83 -16.72 16.32 2.21
N TYR A 84 -18.02 16.18 2.42
CA TYR A 84 -18.70 14.91 2.64
C TYR A 84 -19.35 14.50 1.32
N VAL A 85 -18.81 13.45 0.71
CA VAL A 85 -19.11 13.07 -0.66
C VAL A 85 -20.16 11.99 -0.68
N GLY A 86 -21.10 12.09 -1.63
CA GLY A 86 -21.94 10.96 -1.99
C GLY A 86 -21.11 9.90 -2.72
N PHE A 87 -21.67 8.69 -2.84
CA PHE A 87 -20.92 7.58 -3.42
C PHE A 87 -21.81 6.53 -4.08
N GLU A 88 -21.25 5.87 -5.08
CA GLU A 88 -21.73 4.61 -5.65
C GLU A 88 -20.72 3.51 -5.33
N VAL A 89 -21.15 2.42 -4.69
CA VAL A 89 -20.27 1.29 -4.34
C VAL A 89 -20.00 0.45 -5.58
N VAL A 90 -18.73 0.23 -5.89
CA VAL A 90 -18.25 -0.65 -6.96
C VAL A 90 -18.01 -2.07 -6.42
N VAL A 91 -17.28 -2.19 -5.30
CA VAL A 91 -17.02 -3.47 -4.64
C VAL A 91 -17.09 -3.29 -3.12
N ASP A 92 -17.90 -4.11 -2.45
CA ASP A 92 -17.88 -4.27 -0.99
C ASP A 92 -17.10 -5.54 -0.62
N PRO A 93 -15.97 -5.43 0.12
CA PRO A 93 -15.15 -6.59 0.49
C PRO A 93 -15.86 -7.58 1.43
N ARG A 94 -16.98 -7.20 2.05
CA ARG A 94 -17.79 -8.11 2.88
C ARG A 94 -18.51 -9.18 2.05
N SER A 95 -18.87 -8.87 0.80
CA SER A 95 -19.60 -9.75 -0.11
C SER A 95 -18.82 -10.11 -1.37
N ALA A 96 -17.62 -9.55 -1.55
CA ALA A 96 -16.79 -9.78 -2.72
C ALA A 96 -16.45 -11.25 -2.94
N THR A 97 -16.45 -11.62 -4.21
CA THR A 97 -16.07 -12.93 -4.75
C THR A 97 -14.92 -12.75 -5.74
N PRO A 98 -14.31 -13.83 -6.27
CA PRO A 98 -13.30 -13.70 -7.32
C PRO A 98 -13.72 -12.84 -8.51
N ASP A 99 -14.99 -12.85 -8.91
CA ASP A 99 -15.53 -12.03 -10.00
C ASP A 99 -15.46 -10.51 -9.71
N SER A 100 -15.40 -10.14 -8.43
CA SER A 100 -15.28 -8.73 -8.01
C SER A 100 -13.98 -8.09 -8.48
N THR A 101 -12.93 -8.88 -8.74
CA THR A 101 -11.67 -8.38 -9.31
C THR A 101 -11.89 -7.77 -10.70
N GLU A 102 -12.70 -8.41 -11.56
CA GLU A 102 -12.97 -7.90 -12.91
C GLU A 102 -13.99 -6.77 -12.92
N ILE A 103 -14.95 -6.76 -11.98
CA ILE A 103 -15.86 -5.62 -11.76
C ILE A 103 -15.06 -4.35 -11.42
N PHE A 104 -14.11 -4.46 -10.47
CA PHE A 104 -13.25 -3.34 -10.10
C PHE A 104 -12.43 -2.83 -11.29
N LYS A 105 -11.75 -3.72 -12.03
CA LYS A 105 -10.91 -3.34 -13.18
C LYS A 105 -11.71 -2.63 -14.27
N ARG A 106 -12.94 -3.10 -14.53
CA ARG A 106 -13.85 -2.48 -15.49
C ARG A 106 -14.23 -1.06 -15.08
N ALA A 107 -14.66 -0.88 -13.83
CA ALA A 107 -14.99 0.45 -13.31
C ALA A 107 -13.79 1.41 -13.37
N LEU A 108 -12.58 0.93 -13.05
CA LEU A 108 -11.36 1.73 -13.18
C LEU A 108 -11.13 2.17 -14.65
N ALA A 109 -11.26 1.24 -15.59
CA ALA A 109 -11.07 1.51 -17.02
C ALA A 109 -12.13 2.48 -17.57
N GLU A 110 -13.39 2.33 -17.18
CA GLU A 110 -14.49 3.20 -17.59
C GLU A 110 -14.32 4.65 -17.10
N ARG A 111 -13.73 4.84 -15.91
CA ARG A 111 -13.44 6.18 -15.38
C ARG A 111 -12.20 6.81 -16.00
N LYS A 112 -11.26 6.00 -16.47
CA LYS A 112 -9.98 6.48 -17.00
C LYS A 112 -10.18 7.30 -18.28
N GLY A 113 -9.87 8.59 -18.21
CA GLY A 113 -10.00 9.51 -19.35
C GLY A 113 -11.42 10.02 -19.62
N LEU A 114 -12.40 9.60 -18.82
CA LEU A 114 -13.76 10.14 -18.88
C LEU A 114 -13.74 11.60 -18.43
N GLN A 115 -14.42 12.46 -19.19
CA GLN A 115 -14.62 13.86 -18.81
C GLN A 115 -16.09 14.15 -18.54
N VAL A 116 -16.34 15.05 -17.59
CA VAL A 116 -17.67 15.45 -17.11
C VAL A 116 -17.71 16.97 -16.91
N PRO A 117 -18.88 17.62 -16.91
CA PRO A 117 -18.97 19.06 -16.63
C PRO A 117 -18.72 19.38 -15.14
N ASN A 118 -19.14 18.50 -14.24
CA ASN A 118 -19.00 18.65 -12.80
C ASN A 118 -19.00 17.28 -12.10
N HIS A 119 -18.74 17.29 -10.80
CA HIS A 119 -18.74 16.09 -9.95
C HIS A 119 -20.03 15.95 -9.14
N HIS A 120 -21.16 16.55 -9.54
CA HIS A 120 -22.38 16.52 -8.74
C HIS A 120 -22.95 15.10 -8.64
N CYS A 121 -23.56 14.79 -7.49
CA CYS A 121 -24.26 13.53 -7.32
C CYS A 121 -25.56 13.48 -8.13
N PRO A 122 -25.92 12.32 -8.71
CA PRO A 122 -27.26 12.12 -9.21
C PRO A 122 -28.28 12.11 -8.06
N ALA A 123 -29.54 12.42 -8.38
CA ALA A 123 -30.62 12.56 -7.38
C ALA A 123 -30.92 11.27 -6.58
N SER A 124 -30.47 10.11 -7.05
CA SER A 124 -30.62 8.83 -6.35
C SER A 124 -29.69 8.68 -5.14
N VAL A 125 -28.59 9.43 -5.07
CA VAL A 125 -27.63 9.32 -3.97
C VAL A 125 -28.17 10.06 -2.75
N ARG A 126 -28.19 9.36 -1.61
CA ARG A 126 -28.73 9.88 -0.34
C ARG A 126 -27.72 9.90 0.79
N ASN A 127 -26.66 9.13 0.68
CA ASN A 127 -25.68 8.95 1.75
C ASN A 127 -24.40 9.70 1.43
N VAL A 128 -23.69 10.15 2.46
CA VAL A 128 -22.40 10.83 2.36
C VAL A 128 -21.37 10.24 3.31
N ILE A 129 -20.11 10.23 2.90
CA ILE A 129 -18.95 9.81 3.67
C ILE A 129 -17.88 10.90 3.67
N HIS A 130 -17.09 10.95 4.74
CA HIS A 130 -15.99 11.89 4.86
C HIS A 130 -14.89 11.59 3.82
N VAL A 131 -14.57 12.54 2.92
CA VAL A 131 -13.63 12.29 1.80
C VAL A 131 -12.24 11.82 2.24
N ARG A 132 -11.75 12.24 3.41
CA ARG A 132 -10.43 11.81 3.92
C ARG A 132 -10.33 10.33 4.26
N GLU A 133 -11.46 9.61 4.29
CA GLU A 133 -11.48 8.15 4.40
C GLU A 133 -11.31 7.47 3.03
N LEU A 134 -11.24 8.23 1.94
CA LEU A 134 -11.14 7.72 0.58
C LEU A 134 -9.74 7.96 0.01
N TYR A 135 -9.18 6.97 -0.67
CA TYR A 135 -7.90 7.06 -1.37
C TYR A 135 -8.04 6.57 -2.82
N ALA A 136 -7.40 7.24 -3.77
CA ALA A 136 -7.38 6.79 -5.16
C ALA A 136 -6.36 5.65 -5.33
N LEU A 137 -6.79 4.42 -5.05
CA LEU A 137 -5.96 3.23 -5.10
C LEU A 137 -6.40 2.36 -6.27
N GLU A 138 -5.50 2.11 -7.22
CA GLU A 138 -5.80 1.36 -8.45
C GLU A 138 -5.58 -0.16 -8.30
N LYS A 139 -5.64 -0.67 -7.07
CA LYS A 139 -5.37 -2.08 -6.76
C LYS A 139 -6.66 -2.86 -6.58
N ALA A 140 -6.89 -3.82 -7.48
CA ALA A 140 -8.04 -4.71 -7.42
C ALA A 140 -7.94 -5.69 -6.23
N PRO A 141 -9.08 -6.17 -5.71
CA PRO A 141 -9.11 -7.29 -4.78
C PRO A 141 -8.37 -8.52 -5.33
N PHE A 142 -7.68 -9.23 -4.46
CA PHE A 142 -6.88 -10.40 -4.80
C PHE A 142 -7.51 -11.68 -4.24
N PHE A 143 -7.65 -12.69 -5.10
CA PHE A 143 -8.05 -14.05 -4.76
C PHE A 143 -7.07 -15.05 -5.39
N ASP A 144 -6.76 -16.12 -4.66
CA ASP A 144 -5.97 -17.22 -5.21
C ASP A 144 -6.75 -17.90 -6.35
N PRO A 145 -6.07 -18.37 -7.42
CA PRO A 145 -6.68 -19.25 -8.40
C PRO A 145 -7.30 -20.48 -7.72
N PRO A 146 -8.46 -20.95 -8.22
CA PRO A 146 -9.05 -22.19 -7.73
C PRO A 146 -8.06 -23.34 -7.87
N ARG A 147 -8.15 -24.34 -6.99
CA ARG A 147 -7.31 -25.54 -7.08
C ARG A 147 -7.57 -26.27 -8.39
N SER A 148 -6.49 -26.60 -9.10
CA SER A 148 -6.59 -27.60 -10.16
C SER A 148 -6.90 -28.96 -9.54
N GLY A 149 -7.76 -29.76 -10.19
CA GLY A 149 -8.21 -31.06 -9.65
C GLY A 149 -7.13 -32.14 -9.60
N GLY A 150 -5.88 -31.84 -9.95
CA GLY A 150 -4.76 -32.75 -9.89
C GLY A 150 -4.20 -32.85 -8.47
N ARG A 151 -4.12 -34.07 -7.93
CA ARG A 151 -3.23 -34.33 -6.78
C ARG A 151 -1.80 -34.15 -7.27
N SER A 152 -1.20 -33.02 -6.95
CA SER A 152 0.26 -32.89 -6.96
C SER A 152 0.76 -33.43 -5.63
N ASP A 153 1.74 -34.33 -5.67
CA ASP A 153 2.53 -34.60 -4.47
C ASP A 153 3.21 -33.31 -4.03
N SER A 154 3.19 -33.01 -2.73
CA SER A 154 3.85 -31.83 -2.19
C SER A 154 5.31 -31.86 -2.59
N ALA A 155 5.76 -30.90 -3.40
CA ALA A 155 7.18 -30.75 -3.74
C ALA A 155 8.00 -30.74 -2.44
N GLY A 156 8.97 -31.65 -2.32
CA GLY A 156 9.75 -31.84 -1.10
C GLY A 156 10.36 -30.52 -0.60
N GLY A 157 10.30 -30.30 0.71
CA GLY A 157 10.96 -29.17 1.37
C GLY A 157 12.46 -29.41 1.59
N VAL A 158 13.24 -28.33 1.61
CA VAL A 158 14.71 -28.38 1.80
C VAL A 158 15.11 -28.66 3.25
N SER A 159 14.18 -28.49 4.20
CA SER A 159 14.33 -28.74 5.63
C SER A 159 13.03 -29.35 6.20
N GLU A 160 13.04 -29.75 7.47
CA GLU A 160 11.82 -30.20 8.16
C GLU A 160 10.79 -29.06 8.32
N LEU A 161 11.25 -27.84 8.62
CA LEU A 161 10.37 -26.67 8.76
C LEU A 161 9.72 -26.32 7.41
N ASP A 162 10.50 -26.27 6.33
CA ASP A 162 9.99 -26.01 4.98
C ASP A 162 8.95 -27.06 4.55
N ARG A 163 9.19 -28.35 4.84
CA ARG A 163 8.19 -29.41 4.57
C ARG A 163 6.86 -29.14 5.26
N ILE A 164 6.88 -28.71 6.53
CA ILE A 164 5.66 -28.40 7.29
C ILE A 164 4.98 -27.15 6.71
N VAL A 165 5.73 -26.10 6.37
CA VAL A 165 5.18 -24.89 5.73
C VAL A 165 4.51 -25.24 4.41
N ARG A 166 5.16 -26.02 3.54
CA ARG A 166 4.55 -26.46 2.27
C ARG A 166 3.29 -27.30 2.50
N ALA A 167 3.30 -28.20 3.48
CA ALA A 167 2.11 -28.97 3.85
C ALA A 167 0.95 -28.08 4.35
N PHE A 168 1.25 -26.99 5.07
CA PHE A 168 0.24 -25.99 5.44
C PHE A 168 -0.31 -25.28 4.20
N HIS A 169 0.53 -24.83 3.28
CA HIS A 169 0.08 -24.17 2.06
C HIS A 169 -0.77 -25.09 1.17
N ASP A 170 -0.49 -26.39 1.17
CA ASP A 170 -1.29 -27.40 0.47
C ASP A 170 -2.49 -27.91 1.28
N SER A 171 -2.83 -27.28 2.41
CA SER A 171 -3.98 -27.67 3.24
C SER A 171 -5.28 -26.95 2.89
N ASN A 172 -6.41 -27.53 3.30
CA ASN A 172 -7.72 -26.86 3.22
C ASN A 172 -7.80 -25.69 4.21
N GLU A 173 -7.07 -25.76 5.34
CA GLU A 173 -6.96 -24.71 6.33
C GLU A 173 -6.40 -23.43 5.68
N CYS A 174 -5.28 -23.52 4.95
CA CYS A 174 -4.75 -22.38 4.19
C CYS A 174 -5.74 -21.90 3.12
N ALA A 175 -6.32 -22.81 2.33
CA ALA A 175 -7.25 -22.44 1.25
C ALA A 175 -8.45 -21.63 1.78
N SER A 176 -8.92 -21.92 2.99
CA SER A 176 -10.03 -21.21 3.64
C SER A 176 -9.74 -19.75 3.99
N VAL A 177 -8.46 -19.38 4.17
CA VAL A 177 -8.04 -18.01 4.52
C VAL A 177 -8.44 -17.02 3.43
N ASN A 178 -8.29 -17.42 2.16
CA ASN A 178 -8.50 -16.54 1.01
C ASN A 178 -9.95 -16.53 0.49
N ALA A 179 -10.84 -17.34 1.08
CA ALA A 179 -12.24 -17.43 0.67
C ALA A 179 -13.05 -16.14 0.88
N ARG A 180 -12.57 -15.24 1.76
CA ARG A 180 -13.14 -13.91 1.98
C ARG A 180 -12.01 -12.88 1.99
N LEU A 181 -12.34 -11.63 1.68
CA LEU A 181 -11.36 -10.53 1.71
C LEU A 181 -11.10 -10.03 3.13
N THR A 182 -12.14 -9.98 3.97
CA THR A 182 -12.02 -9.36 5.29
C THR A 182 -11.42 -10.28 6.34
N ARG A 183 -10.67 -9.70 7.29
CA ARG A 183 -10.09 -10.39 8.46
C ARG A 183 -9.15 -11.55 8.11
N ARG A 184 -8.47 -11.47 6.96
CA ARG A 184 -7.54 -12.50 6.46
C ARG A 184 -6.41 -12.80 7.44
N ARG A 185 -5.91 -11.78 8.15
CA ARG A 185 -4.87 -11.96 9.18
C ARG A 185 -5.34 -12.88 10.32
N GLN A 186 -6.53 -12.64 10.86
CA GLN A 186 -7.09 -13.49 11.92
C GLN A 186 -7.54 -14.85 11.38
N ALA A 187 -7.94 -14.93 10.12
CA ALA A 187 -8.24 -16.22 9.47
C ALA A 187 -6.97 -17.07 9.32
N LEU A 188 -5.84 -16.48 8.94
CA LEU A 188 -4.55 -17.17 8.83
C LEU A 188 -4.07 -17.72 10.19
N GLU A 189 -4.23 -16.93 11.26
CA GLU A 189 -3.90 -17.38 12.62
C GLU A 189 -4.70 -18.63 13.00
N ARG A 190 -6.02 -18.58 12.85
CA ARG A 190 -6.90 -19.74 13.12
C ARG A 190 -6.62 -20.94 12.22
N ALA A 191 -6.26 -20.70 10.95
CA ALA A 191 -5.93 -21.76 10.01
C ALA A 191 -4.68 -22.51 10.47
N TRP A 192 -3.62 -21.79 10.88
CA TRP A 192 -2.42 -22.40 11.45
C TRP A 192 -2.72 -23.15 12.75
N GLU A 193 -3.48 -22.58 13.68
CA GLU A 193 -3.88 -23.26 14.93
C GLU A 193 -4.61 -24.58 14.64
N THR A 194 -5.56 -24.56 13.70
CA THR A 194 -6.32 -25.75 13.28
C THR A 194 -5.42 -26.78 12.63
N PHE A 195 -4.51 -26.35 11.75
CA PHE A 195 -3.56 -27.22 11.07
C PHE A 195 -2.63 -27.92 12.07
N ILE A 196 -2.04 -27.18 13.01
CA ILE A 196 -1.15 -27.71 14.05
C ILE A 196 -1.89 -28.74 14.92
N ALA A 197 -3.14 -28.46 15.31
CA ALA A 197 -3.94 -29.38 16.10
C ALA A 197 -4.25 -30.70 15.37
N ARG A 198 -4.35 -30.67 14.04
CA ARG A 198 -4.67 -31.83 13.19
C ARG A 198 -3.45 -32.60 12.69
N ARG A 199 -2.30 -31.93 12.60
CA ARG A 199 -1.09 -32.45 11.95
C ARG A 199 0.06 -32.73 12.91
N SER A 200 -0.26 -33.26 14.08
CA SER A 200 0.76 -33.73 15.03
C SER A 200 1.63 -34.87 14.47
N ASP A 201 1.19 -35.52 13.38
CA ASP A 201 1.98 -36.48 12.60
C ASP A 201 3.20 -35.86 11.92
N LEU A 202 3.19 -34.54 11.65
CA LEU A 202 4.26 -33.87 10.91
C LEU A 202 5.46 -33.45 11.76
N GLY A 203 5.35 -33.47 13.09
CA GLY A 203 6.45 -33.10 13.97
C GLY A 203 6.01 -32.78 15.39
N SER A 204 7.00 -32.49 16.26
CA SER A 204 6.73 -32.08 17.63
C SER A 204 5.98 -30.73 17.70
N PRO A 205 5.28 -30.41 18.79
CA PRO A 205 4.63 -29.11 18.96
C PRO A 205 5.57 -27.92 18.73
N THR A 206 6.83 -28.04 19.19
CA THR A 206 7.85 -27.01 18.97
C THR A 206 8.22 -26.86 17.49
N MET A 207 8.29 -27.97 16.74
CA MET A 207 8.60 -27.94 15.30
C MET A 207 7.47 -27.28 14.51
N LEU A 208 6.22 -27.64 14.82
CA LEU A 208 5.03 -27.06 14.20
C LEU A 208 4.92 -25.55 14.46
N GLU A 209 5.18 -25.10 15.69
CA GLU A 209 5.21 -23.67 16.04
C GLU A 209 6.35 -22.93 15.34
N ARG A 210 7.54 -23.54 15.21
CA ARG A 210 8.64 -22.95 14.42
C ARG A 210 8.31 -22.85 12.94
N ALA A 211 7.61 -23.82 12.37
CA ALA A 211 7.17 -23.77 10.97
C ALA A 211 6.16 -22.63 10.76
N LYS A 212 5.21 -22.45 11.68
CA LYS A 212 4.30 -21.28 11.68
C LYS A 212 5.09 -19.97 11.72
N HIS A 213 6.03 -19.84 12.65
CA HIS A 213 6.88 -18.64 12.76
C HIS A 213 7.70 -18.37 11.49
N LEU A 214 8.26 -19.42 10.86
CA LEU A 214 8.95 -19.32 9.59
C LEU A 214 8.02 -18.81 8.49
N ASP A 215 6.81 -19.36 8.34
CA ASP A 215 5.84 -18.89 7.34
C ASP A 215 5.48 -17.41 7.52
N TYR A 216 5.16 -16.99 8.76
CA TYR A 216 4.85 -15.59 9.04
C TYR A 216 6.04 -14.65 8.74
N ALA A 217 7.26 -15.03 9.11
CA ALA A 217 8.45 -14.24 8.81
C ALA A 217 8.71 -14.17 7.30
N MET A 218 8.54 -15.28 6.57
CA MET A 218 8.73 -15.35 5.12
C MET A 218 7.68 -14.56 4.36
N ARG A 219 6.41 -14.58 4.78
CA ARG A 219 5.34 -13.72 4.24
C ARG A 219 5.73 -12.25 4.33
N THR A 220 6.11 -11.79 5.52
CA THR A 220 6.53 -10.39 5.69
C THR A 220 7.78 -10.09 4.86
N ALA A 221 8.82 -10.93 4.92
CA ALA A 221 10.05 -10.70 4.18
C ALA A 221 9.83 -10.65 2.66
N LEU A 222 9.06 -11.58 2.09
CA LEU A 222 8.82 -11.62 0.64
C LEU A 222 8.05 -10.40 0.13
N TYR A 223 7.05 -9.93 0.88
CA TYR A 223 6.21 -8.82 0.44
C TYR A 223 6.78 -7.45 0.81
N GLU A 224 7.55 -7.32 1.90
CA GLU A 224 8.29 -6.10 2.24
C GLU A 224 9.56 -5.94 1.39
N GLY A 225 10.28 -7.03 1.09
CA GLY A 225 11.54 -7.04 0.32
C GLY A 225 11.38 -6.84 -1.19
N HIS A 226 10.37 -6.08 -1.61
CA HIS A 226 10.05 -5.69 -2.99
C HIS A 226 10.04 -6.85 -3.99
N LEU A 227 8.87 -7.44 -4.24
CA LEU A 227 8.64 -8.51 -5.24
C LEU A 227 9.27 -8.24 -6.62
N GLY A 228 9.39 -6.96 -7.02
CA GLY A 228 10.05 -6.56 -8.27
C GLY A 228 11.48 -7.07 -8.39
N ARG A 229 12.28 -6.97 -7.31
CA ARG A 229 13.71 -7.35 -7.29
C ARG A 229 13.96 -8.86 -7.44
N GLY A 230 12.90 -9.66 -7.32
CA GLY A 230 12.94 -11.11 -7.53
C GLY A 230 14.04 -11.79 -6.73
N CYS A 231 14.85 -12.58 -7.43
CA CYS A 231 15.91 -13.39 -6.86
C CYS A 231 17.30 -12.77 -7.06
N SER A 232 17.37 -11.44 -7.23
CA SER A 232 18.65 -10.72 -7.17
C SER A 232 19.31 -10.90 -5.79
N ALA A 233 20.64 -10.87 -5.75
CA ALA A 233 21.37 -10.97 -4.47
C ALA A 233 20.99 -9.83 -3.51
N TYR A 234 20.82 -8.61 -4.03
CA TYR A 234 20.38 -7.45 -3.24
C TYR A 234 18.98 -7.68 -2.64
N GLY A 235 17.99 -8.06 -3.45
CA GLY A 235 16.63 -8.33 -2.96
C GLY A 235 16.58 -9.49 -1.96
N ALA A 236 17.39 -10.54 -2.15
CA ALA A 236 17.49 -11.62 -1.18
C ALA A 236 18.13 -11.17 0.15
N CYS A 237 19.16 -10.32 0.10
CA CYS A 237 19.77 -9.74 1.29
C CYS A 237 18.77 -8.85 2.05
N GLU A 238 17.98 -8.02 1.38
CA GLU A 238 16.90 -7.25 2.01
C GLU A 238 15.91 -8.15 2.75
N ARG A 239 15.50 -9.28 2.15
CA ARG A 239 14.61 -10.25 2.82
C ARG A 239 15.25 -10.83 4.07
N SER A 240 16.52 -11.21 4.01
CA SER A 240 17.28 -11.67 5.18
C SER A 240 17.34 -10.61 6.29
N ILE A 241 17.45 -9.33 5.93
CA ILE A 241 17.44 -8.21 6.88
C ILE A 241 16.05 -8.02 7.51
N VAL A 242 14.97 -8.18 6.74
CA VAL A 242 13.61 -8.17 7.30
C VAL A 242 13.44 -9.30 8.32
N VAL A 243 13.90 -10.52 8.01
CA VAL A 243 13.87 -11.66 8.94
C VAL A 243 14.72 -11.38 10.19
N LEU A 244 15.91 -10.76 10.04
CA LEU A 244 16.75 -10.34 11.16
C LEU A 244 16.03 -9.33 12.08
N SER A 245 15.40 -8.31 11.48
CA SER A 245 14.60 -7.33 12.22
C SER A 245 13.46 -8.01 12.99
N ILE A 246 12.73 -8.93 12.37
CA ILE A 246 11.65 -9.68 13.02
C ILE A 246 12.19 -10.47 14.21
N ARG A 247 13.27 -11.24 14.00
CA ARG A 247 13.94 -12.02 15.05
C ARG A 247 14.30 -11.15 16.25
N ASN A 248 15.03 -10.06 16.01
CA ASN A 248 15.58 -9.25 17.10
C ASN A 248 14.48 -8.50 17.87
N ARG A 249 13.46 -7.98 17.18
CA ARG A 249 12.27 -7.41 17.81
C ARG A 249 11.52 -8.46 18.63
N ALA A 250 11.39 -9.69 18.14
CA ALA A 250 10.71 -10.76 18.87
C ALA A 250 11.47 -11.17 20.13
N LEU A 251 12.80 -11.30 20.07
CA LEU A 251 13.62 -11.71 21.21
C LEU A 251 13.60 -10.69 22.35
N GLN A 252 13.72 -9.39 22.04
CA GLN A 252 13.67 -8.35 23.07
C GLN A 252 12.24 -8.02 23.52
N CYS A 253 11.29 -8.17 22.60
CA CYS A 253 9.89 -7.86 22.75
C CYS A 253 9.58 -6.56 23.51
N GLN A 254 9.84 -5.42 22.86
CA GLN A 254 9.49 -4.12 23.43
C GLN A 254 8.04 -3.72 23.12
N VAL A 255 7.52 -2.83 23.95
CA VAL A 255 6.18 -2.22 23.78
C VAL A 255 6.05 -1.66 22.36
N ARG A 256 4.91 -1.94 21.70
CA ARG A 256 4.57 -1.50 20.33
C ARG A 256 5.44 -2.09 19.21
N GLN A 257 6.22 -3.15 19.45
CA GLN A 257 6.93 -3.88 18.40
C GLN A 257 6.14 -5.06 17.81
N GLY A 258 4.88 -5.25 18.25
CA GLY A 258 3.97 -6.27 17.73
C GLY A 258 4.01 -7.62 18.44
N CYS A 259 5.00 -7.84 19.31
CA CYS A 259 5.08 -9.02 20.15
C CYS A 259 4.19 -8.90 21.41
N ARG A 260 3.78 -10.04 21.96
CA ARG A 260 3.11 -10.15 23.27
C ARG A 260 4.03 -10.72 24.37
N PHE A 261 5.03 -11.49 23.97
CA PHE A 261 6.02 -12.11 24.85
C PHE A 261 7.36 -12.29 24.11
N PRO A 262 8.49 -12.43 24.81
CA PRO A 262 9.77 -12.74 24.19
C PRO A 262 9.70 -14.00 23.33
N GLY A 263 10.07 -13.88 22.05
CA GLY A 263 9.99 -14.94 21.05
C GLY A 263 8.69 -14.96 20.23
N ASP A 264 7.76 -14.02 20.41
CA ASP A 264 6.51 -13.91 19.61
C ASP A 264 6.79 -13.42 18.17
N ILE A 265 7.38 -14.30 17.35
CA ILE A 265 7.72 -14.03 15.96
C ILE A 265 6.46 -13.77 15.13
N GLN A 266 5.38 -14.51 15.36
CA GLN A 266 4.09 -14.31 14.67
C GLN A 266 3.58 -12.88 14.90
N GLY A 267 3.56 -12.42 16.16
CA GLY A 267 3.12 -11.09 16.53
C GLY A 267 3.97 -10.00 15.88
N VAL A 268 5.30 -10.11 15.97
CA VAL A 268 6.21 -9.13 15.35
C VAL A 268 6.08 -9.11 13.83
N ALA A 269 5.93 -10.26 13.17
CA ALA A 269 5.85 -10.32 11.73
C ALA A 269 4.53 -9.76 11.18
N SER A 270 3.41 -9.95 11.91
CA SER A 270 2.06 -9.70 11.39
C SER A 270 1.27 -8.59 12.06
N THR A 271 1.78 -7.96 13.13
CA THR A 271 1.11 -6.79 13.70
C THR A 271 1.33 -5.57 12.81
N PRO A 272 0.27 -4.87 12.35
CA PRO A 272 0.42 -3.66 11.55
C PRO A 272 1.34 -2.65 12.23
N SER A 273 2.40 -2.25 11.52
CA SER A 273 3.37 -1.27 11.98
C SER A 273 4.03 -0.63 10.75
N GLN A 274 4.91 0.34 10.95
CA GLN A 274 5.72 0.89 9.85
C GLN A 274 6.62 -0.13 9.13
N TYR A 275 6.75 -1.35 9.68
CA TYR A 275 7.58 -2.44 9.16
C TYR A 275 6.77 -3.64 8.64
N ASN A 276 5.44 -3.62 8.80
CA ASN A 276 4.60 -4.78 8.52
C ASN A 276 3.31 -4.36 7.82
N ILE A 277 3.19 -4.67 6.53
CA ILE A 277 2.05 -4.38 5.63
C ILE A 277 0.81 -5.27 5.86
N TRP A 278 0.50 -5.60 7.11
CA TRP A 278 -0.56 -6.55 7.49
C TRP A 278 -1.90 -5.89 7.85
N ASP A 279 -2.10 -4.61 7.51
CA ASP A 279 -3.40 -3.98 7.76
C ASP A 279 -4.51 -4.57 6.89
N GLU A 280 -5.74 -4.28 7.30
CA GLU A 280 -6.94 -4.88 6.72
C GLU A 280 -6.98 -4.74 5.20
N TYR A 281 -6.78 -3.55 4.64
CA TYR A 281 -6.88 -3.34 3.19
C TYR A 281 -5.74 -4.01 2.43
N LEU A 282 -4.50 -3.90 2.91
CA LEU A 282 -3.35 -4.50 2.23
C LEU A 282 -3.46 -6.02 2.13
N THR A 283 -4.06 -6.70 3.12
CA THR A 283 -4.33 -8.15 3.02
C THR A 283 -5.41 -8.52 1.99
N GLN A 284 -6.26 -7.59 1.58
CA GLN A 284 -7.31 -7.81 0.58
C GLN A 284 -6.78 -7.75 -0.85
N ILE A 285 -5.82 -6.85 -1.10
CA ILE A 285 -5.32 -6.55 -2.45
C ILE A 285 -3.97 -7.21 -2.77
N SER A 286 -3.31 -7.78 -1.75
CA SER A 286 -2.05 -8.50 -1.90
C SER A 286 -2.25 -10.01 -1.76
N GLY A 287 -1.24 -10.76 -2.18
CA GLY A 287 -1.13 -12.20 -1.89
C GLY A 287 -0.50 -12.50 -0.52
N LEU A 288 -0.42 -11.55 0.41
CA LEU A 288 0.29 -11.74 1.69
C LEU A 288 -0.20 -12.97 2.47
N THR A 289 -1.51 -13.24 2.39
CA THR A 289 -2.14 -14.40 3.04
C THR A 289 -2.44 -15.56 2.08
N ALA A 290 -1.96 -15.47 0.83
CA ALA A 290 -2.11 -16.50 -0.19
C ALA A 290 -1.47 -17.83 0.22
N CYS A 291 -1.98 -18.92 -0.35
CA CYS A 291 -1.34 -20.22 -0.26
C CYS A 291 -0.26 -20.36 -1.36
N TYR A 292 0.67 -19.41 -1.43
CA TYR A 292 1.56 -19.23 -2.59
C TYR A 292 2.54 -20.38 -2.87
N LEU A 293 2.79 -21.28 -1.90
CA LEU A 293 3.59 -22.51 -2.07
C LEU A 293 2.77 -23.72 -2.54
N ARG A 294 1.48 -23.57 -2.84
CA ARG A 294 0.69 -24.62 -3.48
C ARG A 294 1.38 -25.09 -4.76
N PRO A 295 1.58 -26.41 -4.94
CA PRO A 295 2.28 -26.92 -6.13
C PRO A 295 1.59 -26.53 -7.44
N ASP A 296 0.25 -26.54 -7.48
CA ASP A 296 -0.51 -26.22 -8.69
C ASP A 296 -0.41 -24.74 -9.11
N LEU A 297 0.02 -23.85 -8.21
CA LEU A 297 0.26 -22.45 -8.54
C LEU A 297 1.58 -22.23 -9.29
N ALA A 298 2.47 -23.23 -9.36
CA ALA A 298 3.75 -23.11 -10.04
C ALA A 298 3.65 -22.84 -11.55
N GLU A 299 2.48 -23.12 -12.16
CA GLU A 299 2.21 -22.83 -13.57
C GLU A 299 1.84 -21.35 -13.83
N HIS A 300 1.59 -20.58 -12.77
CA HIS A 300 1.29 -19.16 -12.86
C HIS A 300 2.57 -18.33 -12.61
N ASP A 301 3.03 -17.55 -13.60
CA ASP A 301 4.32 -16.83 -13.56
C ASP A 301 4.57 -16.03 -12.27
N ASN A 302 3.54 -15.35 -11.76
CA ASN A 302 3.61 -14.57 -10.53
C ASN A 302 3.86 -15.44 -9.28
N TYR A 303 3.22 -16.61 -9.20
CA TYR A 303 3.45 -17.56 -8.11
C TYR A 303 4.74 -18.34 -8.30
N ALA A 304 5.10 -18.74 -9.52
CA ALA A 304 6.39 -19.37 -9.82
C ALA A 304 7.56 -18.49 -9.34
N LYS A 305 7.50 -17.18 -9.64
CA LYS A 305 8.48 -16.21 -9.13
C LYS A 305 8.49 -16.14 -7.61
N LEU A 306 7.31 -16.06 -6.96
CA LEU A 306 7.20 -16.01 -5.50
C LEU A 306 7.75 -17.28 -4.81
N GLN A 307 7.47 -18.45 -5.38
CA GLN A 307 7.99 -19.74 -4.91
C GLN A 307 9.52 -19.83 -5.08
N ALA A 308 10.06 -19.31 -6.19
CA ALA A 308 11.51 -19.26 -6.39
C ALA A 308 12.19 -18.30 -5.40
N MET A 309 11.58 -17.13 -5.12
CA MET A 309 12.06 -16.21 -4.08
C MET A 309 12.03 -16.84 -2.70
N TYR A 310 10.95 -17.55 -2.36
CA TYR A 310 10.84 -18.32 -1.12
C TYR A 310 11.97 -19.35 -1.02
N ALA A 311 12.15 -20.17 -2.05
CA ALA A 311 13.16 -21.24 -2.08
C ALA A 311 14.60 -20.70 -1.94
N GLN A 312 14.89 -19.52 -2.50
CA GLN A 312 16.18 -18.86 -2.33
C GLN A 312 16.40 -18.36 -0.88
N THR A 313 15.34 -17.94 -0.20
CA THR A 313 15.42 -17.22 1.07
C THR A 313 15.28 -18.12 2.29
N VAL A 314 14.57 -19.25 2.17
CA VAL A 314 14.24 -20.13 3.31
C VAL A 314 15.48 -20.65 4.07
N PRO A 315 16.61 -21.02 3.43
CA PRO A 315 17.77 -21.51 4.18
C PRO A 315 18.36 -20.42 5.10
N ASP A 316 18.49 -19.19 4.61
CA ASP A 316 19.00 -18.06 5.38
C ASP A 316 18.02 -17.67 6.50
N ALA A 317 16.72 -17.68 6.21
CA ALA A 317 15.69 -17.37 7.20
C ALA A 317 15.72 -18.34 8.39
N GLU A 318 15.91 -19.63 8.15
CA GLU A 318 16.05 -20.62 9.23
C GLU A 318 17.32 -20.39 10.05
N GLN A 319 18.45 -20.07 9.41
CA GLN A 319 19.70 -19.74 10.11
C GLN A 319 19.55 -18.48 10.98
N ILE A 320 18.87 -17.46 10.48
CA ILE A 320 18.60 -16.24 11.23
C ILE A 320 17.71 -16.55 12.44
N LEU A 321 16.57 -17.19 12.22
CA LEU A 321 15.58 -17.42 13.27
C LEU A 321 16.05 -18.42 14.33
N TYR A 322 16.75 -19.49 13.93
CA TYR A 322 17.01 -20.65 14.79
C TYR A 322 18.47 -21.10 14.86
N GLY A 323 19.37 -20.58 14.03
CA GLY A 323 20.79 -20.95 13.99
C GLY A 323 21.69 -20.26 15.03
N GLY A 324 21.13 -19.38 15.85
CA GLY A 324 21.87 -18.64 16.87
C GLY A 324 22.93 -17.71 16.28
N ASP A 325 23.95 -17.38 17.08
CA ASP A 325 25.01 -16.45 16.66
C ASP A 325 25.87 -17.01 15.51
N SER A 326 26.02 -18.33 15.42
CA SER A 326 26.67 -18.99 14.27
C SER A 326 25.86 -18.81 12.99
N GLY A 327 24.54 -18.99 13.06
CA GLY A 327 23.65 -18.77 11.92
C GLY A 327 23.70 -17.32 11.42
N LEU A 328 23.69 -16.36 12.34
CA LEU A 328 23.81 -14.93 11.99
C LEU A 328 25.13 -14.62 11.26
N ARG A 329 26.26 -15.14 11.75
CA ARG A 329 27.57 -14.95 11.08
C ARG A 329 27.67 -15.65 9.73
N ALA A 330 26.97 -16.77 9.56
CA ALA A 330 26.94 -17.49 8.29
C ALA A 330 26.17 -16.70 7.21
N VAL A 331 25.03 -16.12 7.57
CA VAL A 331 24.20 -15.33 6.64
C VAL A 331 24.79 -13.94 6.39
N PHE A 332 25.34 -13.30 7.42
CA PHE A 332 25.91 -11.95 7.35
C PHE A 332 27.44 -11.94 7.60
N PRO A 333 28.25 -12.42 6.64
CA PRO A 333 29.69 -12.53 6.83
C PRO A 333 30.35 -11.15 6.95
N GLY A 334 31.26 -11.01 7.92
CA GLY A 334 32.04 -9.78 8.12
C GLY A 334 31.36 -8.72 8.98
N ASN A 335 30.05 -8.82 9.23
CA ASN A 335 29.37 -7.96 10.21
C ASN A 335 29.66 -8.38 11.65
N SER A 336 29.70 -7.42 12.58
CA SER A 336 29.86 -7.73 13.99
C SER A 336 28.56 -8.28 14.57
N LEU A 337 28.65 -9.22 15.51
CA LEU A 337 27.46 -9.79 16.16
C LEU A 337 26.66 -8.73 16.94
N ILE A 338 27.34 -7.72 17.49
CA ILE A 338 26.70 -6.61 18.22
C ILE A 338 25.82 -5.79 17.27
N GLU A 339 26.29 -5.46 16.07
CA GLU A 339 25.47 -4.77 15.05
C GLU A 339 24.29 -5.63 14.64
N LEU A 340 24.52 -6.92 14.34
CA LEU A 340 23.49 -7.84 13.89
C LEU A 340 22.36 -7.98 14.92
N THR A 341 22.69 -8.12 16.19
CA THR A 341 21.71 -8.31 17.28
C THR A 341 20.99 -7.02 17.69
N ASN A 342 21.59 -5.85 17.45
CA ASN A 342 20.97 -4.56 17.71
C ASN A 342 20.19 -3.98 16.52
N THR A 343 20.31 -4.57 15.33
CA THR A 343 19.56 -4.19 14.14
C THR A 343 18.11 -4.65 14.26
N ARG A 344 17.22 -3.73 14.60
CA ARG A 344 15.78 -4.01 14.82
C ARG A 344 14.88 -3.30 13.83
N HIS A 345 15.41 -2.29 13.16
CA HIS A 345 14.67 -1.41 12.28
C HIS A 345 15.33 -1.38 10.92
N TYR A 346 14.55 -1.05 9.92
CA TYR A 346 15.05 -0.76 8.59
C TYR A 346 14.21 0.36 7.99
N TYR A 347 14.86 1.22 7.21
CA TYR A 347 14.26 2.38 6.61
C TYR A 347 14.21 2.20 5.09
N HIS A 348 13.01 2.27 4.52
CA HIS A 348 12.79 2.23 3.07
C HIS A 348 12.52 3.63 2.56
N ALA A 349 13.57 4.28 2.04
CA ALA A 349 13.47 5.64 1.54
C ALA A 349 12.43 5.82 0.41
N PRO A 350 12.27 4.88 -0.55
CA PRO A 350 11.28 5.01 -1.61
C PRO A 350 9.83 5.05 -1.11
N ALA A 351 9.56 4.41 0.04
CA ALA A 351 8.23 4.35 0.65
C ALA A 351 7.84 5.63 1.42
N MET A 352 8.79 6.54 1.63
CA MET A 352 8.52 7.76 2.38
C MET A 352 7.75 8.81 1.57
N GLY A 353 7.08 9.71 2.27
CA GLY A 353 6.31 10.79 1.66
C GLY A 353 7.16 11.64 0.72
N GLN A 354 6.74 11.74 -0.55
CA GLN A 354 7.35 12.64 -1.52
C GLN A 354 7.21 14.10 -1.08
N CYS A 355 8.26 14.88 -1.33
CA CYS A 355 8.27 16.32 -1.10
C CYS A 355 9.04 17.00 -2.23
N PHE A 356 8.80 18.30 -2.45
CA PHE A 356 9.23 19.01 -3.65
C PHE A 356 9.81 20.39 -3.27
N PRO A 357 11.01 20.45 -2.67
CA PRO A 357 11.54 21.69 -2.09
C PRO A 357 11.94 22.71 -3.16
N ASN A 358 12.14 22.24 -4.40
CA ASN A 358 12.46 23.08 -5.55
C ASN A 358 11.20 23.54 -6.32
N HIS A 359 9.99 23.23 -5.82
CA HIS A 359 8.74 23.68 -6.39
C HIS A 359 7.96 24.50 -5.35
N ASP A 360 7.71 25.75 -5.68
CA ASP A 360 6.94 26.62 -4.80
C ASP A 360 5.45 26.24 -4.83
N ARG A 361 4.76 26.40 -3.70
CA ARG A 361 3.29 26.34 -3.60
C ARG A 361 2.65 25.02 -4.03
N VAL A 362 3.37 23.90 -3.88
CA VAL A 362 2.83 22.55 -4.07
C VAL A 362 2.13 22.07 -2.81
N GLU A 363 0.89 21.63 -2.95
CA GLU A 363 0.06 21.16 -1.84
C GLU A 363 -0.57 19.80 -2.15
N TYR A 364 -0.70 18.94 -1.15
CA TYR A 364 -1.45 17.68 -1.26
C TYR A 364 -2.88 17.86 -0.75
N MET A 365 -3.84 17.79 -1.65
CA MET A 365 -5.26 17.90 -1.33
C MET A 365 -5.79 16.56 -0.85
N THR A 366 -5.92 16.39 0.48
CA THR A 366 -6.63 15.24 1.06
C THR A 366 -8.13 15.24 0.73
N GLY A 367 -8.66 16.39 0.30
CA GLY A 367 -10.06 16.60 -0.01
C GLY A 367 -10.42 18.08 0.02
N ALA A 368 -10.84 18.61 -1.12
CA ALA A 368 -11.25 19.98 -1.32
C ALA A 368 -12.34 20.05 -2.40
N VAL A 369 -13.12 21.12 -2.36
CA VAL A 369 -14.01 21.51 -3.45
C VAL A 369 -13.28 22.56 -4.29
N ALA A 370 -13.39 22.44 -5.61
CA ALA A 370 -13.14 23.52 -6.53
C ALA A 370 -14.44 23.95 -7.20
N ARG A 371 -14.59 25.24 -7.49
CA ARG A 371 -15.82 25.84 -8.06
C ARG A 371 -15.51 26.64 -9.31
N LYS A 372 -16.43 26.57 -10.26
CA LYS A 372 -16.59 27.50 -11.36
C LYS A 372 -18.08 27.79 -11.51
N ASP A 373 -18.51 28.99 -11.13
CA ASP A 373 -19.92 29.38 -11.13
C ASP A 373 -20.80 28.41 -10.32
N GLY A 374 -21.68 27.64 -10.98
CA GLY A 374 -22.52 26.59 -10.36
C GLY A 374 -21.94 25.18 -10.46
N ASP A 375 -20.82 25.00 -11.16
CA ASP A 375 -20.14 23.72 -11.30
C ASP A 375 -19.12 23.52 -10.18
N PHE A 376 -19.07 22.28 -9.68
CA PHE A 376 -18.19 21.90 -8.58
C PHE A 376 -17.40 20.65 -8.93
N ALA A 377 -16.10 20.69 -8.61
CA ALA A 377 -15.17 19.59 -8.79
C ALA A 377 -14.62 19.14 -7.44
N LEU A 378 -14.69 17.84 -7.17
CA LEU A 378 -13.96 17.21 -6.08
C LEU A 378 -12.48 17.10 -6.42
N ILE A 379 -11.61 17.67 -5.57
CA ILE A 379 -10.15 17.49 -5.62
C ILE A 379 -9.73 16.68 -4.40
N ALA A 380 -9.42 15.39 -4.59
CA ALA A 380 -9.09 14.47 -3.51
C ALA A 380 -7.89 13.61 -3.88
N ASN A 381 -7.02 13.33 -2.90
CA ASN A 381 -5.77 12.57 -3.06
C ASN A 381 -4.89 13.05 -4.23
N THR A 382 -4.91 14.35 -4.48
CA THR A 382 -4.28 14.97 -5.65
C THR A 382 -3.30 16.03 -5.19
N ARG A 383 -2.13 16.10 -5.82
CA ARG A 383 -1.22 17.24 -5.63
C ARG A 383 -1.57 18.35 -6.61
N ILE A 384 -1.55 19.58 -6.13
CA ILE A 384 -1.79 20.76 -6.94
C ILE A 384 -0.65 21.76 -6.80
N GLU A 385 -0.35 22.48 -7.87
CA GLU A 385 0.39 23.73 -7.83
C GLU A 385 -0.62 24.86 -7.62
N VAL A 386 -0.52 25.55 -6.48
CA VAL A 386 -1.45 26.61 -6.10
C VAL A 386 -1.03 27.92 -6.77
N GLY A 387 -1.91 28.48 -7.60
CA GLY A 387 -1.72 29.77 -8.24
C GLY A 387 -2.21 30.95 -7.40
N ILE A 388 -2.72 31.99 -8.07
CA ILE A 388 -3.11 33.26 -7.46
C ILE A 388 -4.43 33.12 -6.71
N LYS A 389 -4.55 33.82 -5.58
CA LYS A 389 -5.80 33.93 -4.82
C LYS A 389 -6.81 34.78 -5.60
N SER A 390 -8.03 34.29 -5.76
CA SER A 390 -9.12 35.03 -6.41
C SER A 390 -10.43 34.74 -5.68
N GLY A 391 -11.11 35.80 -5.23
CA GLY A 391 -12.36 35.68 -4.47
C GLY A 391 -12.24 34.70 -3.29
N TRP A 392 -13.05 33.65 -3.34
CA TRP A 392 -13.19 32.64 -2.29
C TRP A 392 -12.08 31.56 -2.31
N GLY A 393 -11.26 31.49 -3.36
CA GLY A 393 -10.34 30.38 -3.61
C GLY A 393 -9.01 30.76 -4.24
N TYR A 394 -8.33 29.76 -4.79
CA TYR A 394 -7.10 29.91 -5.56
C TYR A 394 -7.23 29.25 -6.92
N THR A 395 -6.67 29.86 -7.97
CA THR A 395 -6.42 29.11 -9.21
C THR A 395 -5.45 27.97 -8.91
N PHE A 396 -5.51 26.86 -9.63
CA PHE A 396 -4.60 25.74 -9.41
C PHE A 396 -4.36 24.96 -10.70
N LYS A 397 -3.30 24.15 -10.70
CA LYS A 397 -3.03 23.15 -11.73
C LYS A 397 -2.69 21.83 -11.04
N GLU A 398 -2.96 20.71 -11.70
CA GLU A 398 -2.54 19.41 -11.21
C GLU A 398 -1.01 19.30 -11.26
N PHE A 399 -0.42 18.82 -10.17
CA PHE A 399 1.00 18.54 -10.03
C PHE A 399 1.21 17.03 -10.10
N LEU A 400 1.47 16.53 -11.30
CA LEU A 400 1.55 15.11 -11.60
C LEU A 400 3.00 14.65 -11.47
N VAL A 401 3.21 13.53 -10.76
CA VAL A 401 4.54 13.01 -10.46
C VAL A 401 4.66 11.59 -10.99
N THR A 402 5.66 11.35 -11.84
CA THR A 402 6.06 10.02 -12.29
C THR A 402 7.35 9.64 -11.58
N GLN A 403 7.37 8.46 -10.95
CA GLN A 403 8.59 7.93 -10.33
C GLN A 403 9.36 7.12 -11.37
N GLU A 404 10.53 7.60 -11.77
CA GLU A 404 11.50 6.84 -12.58
C GLU A 404 12.46 6.07 -11.65
N PRO A 405 13.45 5.31 -12.11
CA PRO A 405 14.39 4.64 -11.20
C PRO A 405 15.18 5.62 -10.31
N ASP A 406 15.77 6.66 -10.90
CA ASP A 406 16.67 7.58 -10.19
C ASP A 406 16.10 8.97 -9.92
N ARG A 407 14.90 9.29 -10.42
CA ARG A 407 14.31 10.62 -10.23
C ARG A 407 12.79 10.64 -10.14
N ASP A 408 12.25 11.75 -9.66
CA ASP A 408 10.83 12.06 -9.80
C ASP A 408 10.67 13.06 -10.96
N VAL A 409 9.85 12.72 -11.95
CA VAL A 409 9.53 13.59 -13.08
C VAL A 409 8.19 14.28 -12.82
N VAL A 410 8.22 15.61 -12.84
CA VAL A 410 7.06 16.45 -12.56
C VAL A 410 6.47 16.97 -13.87
N ARG A 411 5.15 16.92 -13.98
CA ARG A 411 4.36 17.56 -15.04
C ARG A 411 3.22 18.36 -14.44
N VAL A 412 3.11 19.62 -14.82
CA VAL A 412 2.02 20.51 -14.39
C VAL A 412 1.00 20.60 -15.51
N GLN A 413 -0.27 20.33 -15.20
CA GLN A 413 -1.36 20.33 -16.18
C GLN A 413 -2.58 21.08 -15.64
N ASP A 414 -3.18 21.94 -16.45
CA ASP A 414 -4.48 22.53 -16.13
C ASP A 414 -5.60 21.63 -16.68
N SER A 415 -6.11 20.75 -15.83
CA SER A 415 -7.27 19.90 -16.14
C SER A 415 -8.59 20.48 -15.63
N TYR A 416 -8.55 21.63 -14.95
CA TYR A 416 -9.72 22.26 -14.33
C TYR A 416 -9.80 23.75 -14.70
N PRO A 417 -9.88 24.09 -16.00
CA PRO A 417 -9.74 25.46 -16.47
C PRO A 417 -10.85 26.36 -15.93
N GLY A 418 -10.44 27.39 -15.18
CA GLY A 418 -11.32 28.39 -14.58
C GLY A 418 -11.91 27.98 -13.22
N PHE A 419 -11.64 26.78 -12.72
CA PHE A 419 -12.03 26.40 -11.36
C PHE A 419 -11.07 27.02 -10.33
N LEU A 420 -11.63 27.41 -9.19
CA LEU A 420 -10.87 27.87 -8.02
C LEU A 420 -10.99 26.83 -6.92
N VAL A 421 -9.89 26.43 -6.29
CA VAL A 421 -9.90 25.53 -5.12
C VAL A 421 -10.19 26.32 -3.84
N ASP A 422 -10.97 25.74 -2.92
CA ASP A 422 -11.35 26.37 -1.65
C ASP A 422 -10.14 26.86 -0.83
N ALA A 423 -10.11 28.16 -0.53
CA ALA A 423 -9.00 28.78 0.21
C ALA A 423 -8.81 28.22 1.63
N ARG A 424 -9.86 27.64 2.25
CA ARG A 424 -9.75 26.99 3.57
C ARG A 424 -8.88 25.73 3.54
N LYS A 425 -8.67 25.14 2.34
CA LYS A 425 -7.88 23.91 2.16
C LYS A 425 -6.42 24.17 1.78
N VAL A 426 -6.05 25.43 1.54
CA VAL A 426 -4.74 25.83 1.08
C VAL A 426 -3.96 26.46 2.23
N SER A 427 -2.80 25.89 2.57
CA SER A 427 -1.96 26.36 3.69
C SER A 427 -0.72 27.14 3.24
N LEU A 428 -0.21 26.85 2.04
CA LEU A 428 1.05 27.34 1.46
C LEU A 428 2.27 27.11 2.38
N LYS A 429 2.20 26.14 3.29
CA LYS A 429 3.31 25.80 4.17
C LYS A 429 4.40 25.09 3.39
N ARG A 430 5.65 25.47 3.64
CA ARG A 430 6.80 24.76 3.10
C ARG A 430 6.94 23.39 3.78
N PRO A 431 7.33 22.34 3.05
CA PRO A 431 7.61 21.05 3.64
C PRO A 431 8.91 21.10 4.45
N ASP A 432 8.84 20.64 5.70
CA ASP A 432 10.01 20.43 6.55
C ASP A 432 10.66 19.05 6.27
N ASP A 433 11.94 18.91 6.61
CA ASP A 433 12.72 17.66 6.58
C ASP A 433 12.70 16.89 5.26
N CYS A 434 12.85 17.63 4.17
CA CYS A 434 12.82 17.12 2.80
C CYS A 434 14.25 16.91 2.26
N LEU A 435 14.74 15.67 2.31
CA LEU A 435 16.13 15.34 1.96
C LEU A 435 16.23 14.65 0.58
N PRO A 436 17.31 14.89 -0.19
CA PRO A 436 17.60 14.13 -1.40
C PRO A 436 17.58 12.62 -1.12
N TYR A 437 16.79 11.89 -1.90
CA TYR A 437 16.52 10.46 -1.73
C TYR A 437 16.04 10.02 -0.32
N GLY A 438 15.73 10.94 0.60
CA GLY A 438 15.44 10.59 2.00
C GLY A 438 16.65 10.05 2.75
N ILE A 439 17.87 10.39 2.35
CA ILE A 439 19.10 9.87 2.98
C ILE A 439 19.64 10.91 3.98
N PRO A 440 19.51 10.70 5.30
CA PRO A 440 20.18 11.53 6.31
C PRO A 440 21.69 11.63 6.08
N GLY A 441 22.24 12.84 6.19
CA GLY A 441 23.65 13.14 5.90
C GLY A 441 23.96 13.35 4.41
N GLY A 442 23.01 13.02 3.52
CA GLY A 442 23.20 13.08 2.07
C GLY A 442 24.14 12.00 1.55
N CYS A 443 24.18 11.85 0.22
CA CYS A 443 25.25 11.12 -0.44
C CYS A 443 25.71 11.91 -1.68
N PRO A 444 26.95 12.45 -1.68
CA PRO A 444 27.44 13.32 -2.74
C PRO A 444 27.39 12.70 -4.15
N SER A 445 27.53 11.37 -4.26
CA SER A 445 27.57 10.67 -5.54
C SER A 445 26.20 10.49 -6.21
N LEU A 446 25.09 10.72 -5.49
CA LEU A 446 23.74 10.40 -5.99
C LEU A 446 23.05 11.57 -6.69
N GLY A 447 23.55 12.80 -6.55
CA GLY A 447 22.82 14.00 -6.95
C GLY A 447 21.52 14.19 -6.16
N THR A 448 20.52 14.83 -6.77
CA THR A 448 19.25 15.23 -6.12
C THR A 448 17.99 14.71 -6.82
N GLY A 449 18.09 13.61 -7.57
CA GLY A 449 17.03 13.17 -8.49
C GLY A 449 15.62 13.07 -7.91
N ARG A 450 15.45 12.92 -6.59
CA ARG A 450 14.17 13.02 -5.88
C ARG A 450 14.36 13.51 -4.45
N TYR A 451 13.27 13.91 -3.81
CA TYR A 451 13.27 14.22 -2.38
C TYR A 451 12.18 13.45 -1.63
N ARG A 452 12.51 13.05 -0.40
CA ARG A 452 11.61 12.30 0.48
C ARG A 452 11.68 12.88 1.89
N LYS A 453 10.56 12.82 2.60
CA LYS A 453 10.53 13.09 4.04
C LYS A 453 11.27 11.98 4.79
N VAL A 454 11.87 12.32 5.91
CA VAL A 454 12.50 11.36 6.82
C VAL A 454 11.74 11.29 8.15
N PRO A 455 11.56 10.10 8.73
CA PRO A 455 10.93 9.98 10.04
C PRO A 455 11.90 10.44 11.13
N ASN A 456 11.37 11.03 12.19
CA ASN A 456 12.16 11.59 13.30
C ASN A 456 13.07 10.56 14.00
N TRP A 457 12.68 9.29 14.06
CA TRP A 457 13.46 8.23 14.69
C TRP A 457 14.69 7.81 13.87
N LEU A 458 14.74 8.12 12.58
CA LEU A 458 15.84 7.68 11.72
C LEU A 458 17.19 8.27 12.18
N GLY A 459 17.17 9.51 12.68
CA GLY A 459 18.36 10.17 13.22
C GLY A 459 18.74 9.75 14.64
N SER A 460 17.87 9.03 15.36
CA SER A 460 18.17 8.55 16.72
C SER A 460 18.80 7.17 16.78
N GLY A 461 18.88 6.47 15.64
CA GLY A 461 19.59 5.19 15.52
C GLY A 461 20.90 5.30 14.75
N GLU A 462 21.61 4.18 14.68
CA GLU A 462 22.86 4.03 13.94
C GLU A 462 22.59 3.24 12.64
N PRO A 463 22.76 3.84 11.45
CA PRO A 463 22.70 3.10 10.20
C PRO A 463 23.75 2.00 10.15
N VAL A 464 23.39 0.81 9.67
CA VAL A 464 24.28 -0.35 9.56
C VAL A 464 24.29 -0.84 8.11
N GLU A 465 25.48 -1.01 7.55
CA GLU A 465 25.65 -1.73 6.28
C GLU A 465 25.78 -3.22 6.56
N LEU A 466 24.86 -4.02 6.01
CA LEU A 466 24.84 -5.47 6.17
C LEU A 466 25.32 -6.15 4.90
N HIS A 467 26.26 -7.07 5.06
CA HIS A 467 26.88 -7.82 3.98
C HIS A 467 26.25 -9.21 3.89
N CYS A 468 25.89 -9.64 2.69
CA CYS A 468 25.36 -10.98 2.43
C CYS A 468 26.20 -11.68 1.36
N ARG A 469 26.19 -13.01 1.36
CA ARG A 469 26.71 -13.84 0.25
C ARG A 469 25.61 -14.77 -0.25
N ILE A 470 24.93 -14.37 -1.33
CA ILE A 470 23.70 -15.04 -1.81
C ILE A 470 23.81 -15.35 -3.31
N ALA A 471 23.16 -16.43 -3.75
CA ALA A 471 23.06 -16.80 -5.16
C ALA A 471 22.18 -15.79 -5.92
N ASP A 472 22.77 -14.97 -6.79
CA ASP A 472 22.07 -14.01 -7.65
C ASP A 472 21.46 -14.71 -8.87
N ARG A 473 20.13 -14.81 -8.92
CA ARG A 473 19.36 -15.41 -10.04
C ARG A 473 18.58 -14.36 -10.84
N GLY A 474 18.83 -13.07 -10.59
CA GLY A 474 18.16 -11.95 -11.24
C GLY A 474 16.69 -11.74 -10.85
N GLU A 475 16.11 -10.67 -11.38
CA GLU A 475 14.75 -10.22 -11.05
C GLU A 475 13.64 -11.18 -11.51
N THR A 476 13.89 -11.99 -12.53
CA THR A 476 12.94 -12.98 -13.04
C THR A 476 12.99 -14.32 -12.30
N CYS A 477 14.02 -14.56 -11.48
CA CYS A 477 14.27 -15.83 -10.80
C CYS A 477 14.54 -17.05 -11.70
N GLN A 478 14.66 -16.88 -13.02
CA GLN A 478 14.80 -18.01 -13.96
C GLN A 478 16.27 -18.47 -14.16
N GLY A 479 17.25 -17.72 -13.67
CA GLY A 479 18.67 -18.08 -13.82
C GLY A 479 19.14 -19.18 -12.86
N ALA A 480 20.19 -19.91 -13.26
CA ALA A 480 20.87 -20.93 -12.44
C ALA A 480 21.53 -20.35 -11.17
N GLY A 481 21.81 -19.05 -11.18
CA GLY A 481 22.34 -18.32 -10.03
C GLY A 481 23.87 -18.30 -9.97
N THR A 482 24.45 -17.19 -9.52
CA THR A 482 25.88 -17.12 -9.17
C THR A 482 26.03 -16.53 -7.77
N MET A 483 26.86 -17.12 -6.92
CA MET A 483 27.10 -16.56 -5.59
C MET A 483 27.73 -15.17 -5.71
N ARG A 484 27.11 -14.16 -5.10
CA ARG A 484 27.61 -12.79 -5.06
C ARG A 484 27.68 -12.28 -3.64
N ALA A 485 28.73 -11.52 -3.35
CA ALA A 485 28.79 -10.66 -2.20
C ALA A 485 28.01 -9.38 -2.52
N VAL A 486 27.15 -8.96 -1.60
CA VAL A 486 26.34 -7.74 -1.74
C VAL A 486 26.24 -7.04 -0.39
N SER A 487 26.16 -5.72 -0.42
CA SER A 487 25.89 -4.90 0.75
C SER A 487 24.52 -4.23 0.62
N VAL A 488 23.80 -4.11 1.74
CA VAL A 488 22.56 -3.34 1.86
C VAL A 488 22.72 -2.36 3.01
N GLY A 489 22.30 -1.11 2.83
CA GLY A 489 22.29 -0.10 3.89
C GLY A 489 23.51 0.78 3.99
N GLY A 490 24.42 0.70 3.01
CA GLY A 490 25.55 1.62 2.90
C GLY A 490 25.09 3.09 2.86
N THR A 491 26.02 4.02 3.10
CA THR A 491 25.71 5.47 3.22
C THR A 491 24.89 6.05 2.06
N CYS A 492 25.04 5.46 0.87
CA CYS A 492 24.39 5.90 -0.36
C CYS A 492 23.28 4.96 -0.85
N ASP A 493 22.85 4.01 -0.01
CA ASP A 493 21.75 3.11 -0.34
C ASP A 493 20.43 3.89 -0.36
N LYS A 494 19.80 3.93 -1.54
CA LYS A 494 18.53 4.63 -1.81
C LYS A 494 17.31 3.77 -1.51
N GLU A 495 17.50 2.49 -1.21
CA GLU A 495 16.46 1.47 -1.27
C GLU A 495 16.09 0.97 0.13
N MET A 496 17.07 0.49 0.90
CA MET A 496 16.88 0.01 2.25
C MET A 496 18.08 0.32 3.14
N ARG A 497 17.81 0.83 4.34
CA ARG A 497 18.84 1.12 5.35
C ARG A 497 18.51 0.45 6.68
N PRO A 498 19.19 -0.64 7.07
CA PRO A 498 19.12 -1.20 8.40
C PRO A 498 19.57 -0.16 9.44
N VAL A 499 18.90 -0.14 10.58
CA VAL A 499 19.17 0.79 11.67
C VAL A 499 19.23 0.03 12.99
N ALA A 500 20.37 0.15 13.67
CA ALA A 500 20.59 -0.37 15.01
C ALA A 500 20.35 0.71 16.07
N ARG A 501 20.17 0.28 17.32
CA ARG A 501 20.17 1.14 18.52
C ARG A 501 19.18 2.32 18.52
N VAL A 502 18.09 2.22 17.75
CA VAL A 502 16.95 3.14 17.93
C VAL A 502 16.42 2.96 19.37
N PRO A 503 16.24 4.04 20.15
CA PRO A 503 15.82 3.97 21.55
C PRO A 503 14.50 3.23 21.80
#